data_AF-A0A4Y0BKH2-F1
#
_entry.id   AF-A0A4Y0BKH2-F1
#
_cell.length_a   1.000
_cell.length_b   1.000
_cell.length_c   1.000
_cell.angle_alpha   90.00
_cell.angle_beta   90.00
_cell.angle_gamma   90.00
#
_symmetry.space_group_name_H-M   'P 1'
#
loop_
_entity.id
_entity.type
_entity.pdbx_description
1 polymer ?
#
loop_
_entity_poly.entity_id
_entity_poly.type
_entity_poly.pdbx_seq_one_letter_code
_entity_poly.pdbx_strand_id
1 'polypeptide(L)' 'MVSMANSGPNTNGSQFFFTYAAQPALDLKYTMFGKVIDGFEALDELEKLTVNPKTYRPLVEKKINSVTIHANPLAG' A
#
# COMPACT_ATOMS: atom_id res chain seq x y z
N MET A 1 -0.14 -1.31 -7.50
CA MET A 1 1.29 -0.96 -7.27
C MET A 1 1.51 -0.80 -5.78
N VAL A 2 2.73 -1.01 -5.26
CA VAL A 2 3.11 -0.70 -3.86
C VAL A 2 4.29 0.27 -3.84
N SER A 3 4.14 1.39 -3.12
CA SER A 3 5.10 2.50 -3.13
C SER A 3 5.28 3.12 -1.74
N MET A 4 6.46 3.71 -1.50
CA MET A 4 6.76 4.44 -0.27
C MET A 4 6.04 5.79 -0.25
N ALA A 5 5.39 6.13 0.86
CA ALA A 5 4.90 7.47 1.10
C ALA A 5 6.06 8.37 1.55
N ASN A 6 6.03 9.64 1.15
CA ASN A 6 7.03 10.63 1.49
C ASN A 6 6.39 12.02 1.65
N SER A 7 7.15 12.96 2.22
CA SER A 7 6.81 14.39 2.34
C SER A 7 7.75 15.27 1.51
N GLY A 8 8.26 14.73 0.40
CA GLY A 8 9.27 15.36 -0.45
C GLY A 8 10.44 14.43 -0.76
N PRO A 9 11.38 14.86 -1.63
CA PRO A 9 12.51 14.04 -2.05
C PRO A 9 13.31 13.50 -0.86
N ASN A 10 13.63 12.20 -0.89
CA ASN A 10 14.46 11.52 0.11
C ASN A 10 13.90 11.52 1.55
N THR A 11 12.57 11.60 1.71
CA THR A 11 11.91 11.52 3.03
C THR A 11 11.16 10.20 3.24
N ASN A 12 11.64 9.13 2.61
CA ASN A 12 11.07 7.79 2.80
C ASN A 12 11.31 7.31 4.24
N GLY A 13 10.26 6.78 4.87
CA GLY A 13 10.31 6.21 6.22
C GLY A 13 9.76 4.81 6.23
N SER A 14 8.68 4.59 7.00
CA SER A 14 7.98 3.30 7.06
C SER A 14 6.60 3.31 6.39
N GLN A 15 6.04 4.49 6.13
CA GLN A 15 4.72 4.60 5.50
C GLN A 15 4.80 4.17 4.04
N PHE A 16 3.86 3.31 3.64
CA PHE A 16 3.69 2.87 2.26
C PHE A 16 2.20 2.90 1.90
N PHE A 17 1.91 2.83 0.61
CA PHE A 17 0.55 2.73 0.10
C PHE A 17 0.50 1.78 -1.09
N PHE A 18 -0.70 1.30 -1.39
CA PHE A 18 -1.03 0.62 -2.65
C PHE A 18 -2.01 1.46 -3.45
N THR A 19 -1.98 1.31 -4.77
CA THR A 19 -2.94 1.96 -5.67
C THR A 19 -4.07 1.02 -6.04
N TYR A 20 -5.31 1.50 -5.98
CA TYR A 20 -6.50 0.77 -6.47
C TYR A 20 -6.65 0.81 -8.00
N ALA A 21 -6.07 1.82 -8.65
CA ALA A 21 -6.07 1.96 -10.10
C ALA A 21 -4.69 2.46 -10.60
N ALA A 22 -4.53 2.56 -11.92
CA ALA A 22 -3.36 3.19 -12.53
C ALA A 22 -3.29 4.67 -12.12
N GLN A 23 -2.11 5.12 -11.67
CA GLN A 23 -1.88 6.48 -11.20
C GLN A 23 -0.57 7.06 -11.78
N PRO A 24 -0.52 7.40 -13.08
CA PRO A 24 0.69 7.88 -13.75
C PRO A 24 1.26 9.17 -13.14
N ALA A 25 0.42 9.98 -12.48
CA ALA A 25 0.83 11.22 -11.83
C ALA A 25 1.79 11.03 -10.63
N LEU A 26 1.92 9.80 -10.13
CA LEU A 26 2.79 9.42 -9.02
C LEU A 26 4.18 8.95 -9.47
N ASP A 27 4.34 8.69 -10.77
CA ASP A 27 5.59 8.20 -11.34
C ASP A 27 6.72 9.22 -11.10
N LEU A 28 7.91 8.70 -10.79
CA LEU A 28 9.12 9.46 -10.45
C LEU A 28 9.02 10.34 -9.17
N LYS A 29 7.86 10.41 -8.50
CA LYS A 29 7.66 11.15 -7.25
C LYS A 29 7.70 10.24 -6.01
N TYR A 30 7.25 9.00 -6.17
CA TYR A 30 7.21 8.01 -5.10
C TYR A 30 8.01 6.78 -5.50
N THR A 31 8.83 6.27 -4.59
CA THR A 31 9.64 5.07 -4.84
C THR A 31 8.73 3.85 -4.90
N MET A 32 8.58 3.28 -6.09
CA MET A 32 7.93 1.98 -6.29
C MET A 32 8.86 0.86 -5.84
N PHE A 33 8.36 -0.07 -5.02
CA PHE A 33 9.17 -1.19 -4.51
C PHE A 33 8.48 -2.55 -4.60
N GLY A 34 7.21 -2.60 -5.00
CA GLY A 34 6.49 -3.87 -5.10
C GLY A 34 5.20 -3.79 -5.89
N LYS A 35 4.58 -4.97 -6.05
CA LYS A 35 3.28 -5.14 -6.68
C LYS A 35 2.50 -6.19 -5.90
N VAL A 36 1.20 -5.97 -5.74
CA VAL A 36 0.28 -7.00 -5.25
C VAL A 36 0.16 -8.07 -6.34
N ILE A 37 0.47 -9.31 -5.99
CA ILE A 37 0.46 -10.46 -6.91
C ILE A 37 -0.68 -11.44 -6.62
N ASP A 38 -1.28 -11.35 -5.43
CA ASP A 38 -2.39 -12.18 -4.95
C ASP A 38 -3.18 -11.43 -3.87
N GLY A 39 -4.40 -11.86 -3.57
CA GLY A 39 -5.28 -11.28 -2.54
C GLY A 39 -5.95 -9.96 -2.94
N PHE A 40 -6.36 -9.83 -4.21
CA PHE A 40 -7.03 -8.62 -4.70
C PHE A 40 -8.41 -8.39 -4.07
N GLU A 41 -9.07 -9.45 -3.61
CA GLU A 41 -10.35 -9.37 -2.90
C GLU A 41 -10.21 -8.56 -1.60
N ALA A 42 -9.07 -8.67 -0.91
CA ALA A 42 -8.80 -7.87 0.27
C ALA A 42 -8.63 -6.37 -0.07
N LEU A 43 -8.07 -6.05 -1.25
CA LEU A 43 -8.02 -4.67 -1.73
C LEU A 43 -9.42 -4.14 -2.04
N ASP A 44 -10.26 -4.94 -2.69
CA ASP A 44 -11.65 -4.58 -2.99
C ASP A 44 -12.46 -4.32 -1.72
N GLU A 45 -12.24 -5.12 -0.67
CA GLU A 45 -12.86 -4.91 0.64
C GLU A 45 -12.37 -3.62 1.32
N LEU A 46 -11.07 -3.32 1.22
CA LEU A 46 -10.48 -2.09 1.76
C LEU A 46 -10.99 -0.84 1.03
N GLU A 47 -11.20 -0.91 -0.29
CA GLU A 47 -11.72 0.20 -1.11
C GLU A 47 -13.17 0.55 -0.74
N LYS A 48 -13.98 -0.46 -0.39
CA LYS A 48 -15.41 -0.29 -0.05
C LYS A 48 -15.66 0.20 1.39
N LEU A 49 -14.62 0.40 2.19
CA LEU A 49 -14.80 0.82 3.58
C LEU A 49 -15.43 2.20 3.68
N THR A 50 -16.40 2.34 4.58
CA THR A 50 -16.92 3.66 4.95
C THR A 50 -15.84 4.45 5.68
N VAL A 51 -15.51 5.63 5.17
CA VAL A 51 -14.50 6.52 5.72
C VAL A 51 -15.10 7.83 6.21
N ASN A 52 -14.38 8.51 7.09
CA ASN A 52 -14.67 9.91 7.37
C ASN A 52 -14.39 10.75 6.10
N PRO A 53 -15.36 11.53 5.58
CA PRO A 53 -15.20 12.24 4.31
C PRO A 53 -14.18 13.39 4.35
N LYS A 54 -13.77 13.86 5.54
CA LYS A 54 -12.79 14.94 5.70
C LYS A 54 -11.36 14.42 5.86
N THR A 55 -11.20 13.30 6.55
CA THR A 55 -9.86 12.76 6.90
C THR A 55 -9.49 11.51 6.14
N TYR A 56 -10.43 10.91 5.41
CA TYR A 56 -10.31 9.62 4.72
C TYR A 56 -9.94 8.45 5.63
N ARG A 57 -10.05 8.62 6.95
CA ARG A 57 -9.82 7.55 7.92
C ARG A 57 -11.02 6.60 7.94
N PRO A 58 -10.82 5.27 7.83
CA PRO A 58 -11.89 4.29 8.00
C PRO A 58 -12.63 4.48 9.33
N LEU A 59 -13.96 4.39 9.30
CA LEU A 59 -14.79 4.48 10.52
C LEU A 59 -14.61 3.25 11.42
N VAL A 60 -14.32 2.11 10.80
CA VAL A 60 -13.94 0.87 11.48
C VAL A 60 -12.43 0.69 11.32
N GLU A 61 -11.74 0.51 12.44
CA GLU A 61 -10.29 0.34 12.43
C GLU A 61 -9.88 -0.95 11.72
N LYS A 62 -8.86 -0.85 10.84
CA LYS A 62 -8.21 -1.98 10.16
C LYS A 62 -6.73 -1.99 10.52
N LYS A 63 -6.21 -3.17 10.84
CA LYS A 63 -4.82 -3.37 11.28
C LYS A 63 -4.16 -4.46 10.45
N ILE A 64 -2.87 -4.27 10.19
CA ILE A 64 -1.99 -5.36 9.79
C ILE A 64 -1.63 -6.11 11.08
N ASN A 65 -2.13 -7.32 11.23
CA ASN A 65 -1.92 -8.11 12.45
C ASN A 65 -0.52 -8.77 12.46
N SER A 66 -0.05 -9.20 11.29
CA SER A 66 1.25 -9.84 11.12
C SER A 66 1.68 -9.73 9.66
N VAL A 67 2.98 -9.88 9.41
CA VAL A 67 3.56 -9.96 8.07
C VAL A 67 4.37 -11.25 7.98
N THR A 68 4.15 -12.03 6.93
CA THR A 68 4.90 -13.25 6.64
C THR A 68 5.89 -12.96 5.52
N ILE A 69 7.17 -13.25 5.75
CA ILE A 69 8.22 -13.14 4.74
C ILE A 69 8.43 -14.52 4.12
N HIS A 70 8.11 -14.66 2.84
CA HIS A 70 8.35 -15.91 2.11
C HIS A 70 9.83 -16.02 1.78
N ALA A 71 10.48 -17.07 2.26
CA ALA A 71 11.87 -17.36 1.93
C ALA A 71 12.03 -17.56 0.42
N ASN A 72 13.17 -17.13 -0.13
CA ASN A 72 13.50 -17.41 -1.51
C ASN A 72 13.70 -18.92 -1.67
N PRO A 73 12.85 -19.63 -2.46
CA PRO A 73 12.96 -21.08 -2.62
C PRO A 73 14.23 -21.51 -3.37
N LEU A 74 14.96 -20.56 -3.97
CA LEU A 74 16.20 -20.78 -4.70
C LEU A 74 17.47 -20.39 -3.92
N ALA A 75 17.33 -19.87 -2.70
CA ALA A 75 18.46 -19.59 -1.83
C ALA A 75 18.86 -20.89 -1.12
N GLY A 76 19.89 -21.56 -1.63
CA GLY A 76 20.59 -22.65 -0.95
C GLY A 76 21.50 -22.16 0.17
#